data_AF-B3S1J0-F1
#
_entry.id   AF-B3S1J0-F1
#
_cell.length_a   1.000
_cell.length_b   1.000
_cell.length_c   1.000
_cell.angle_alpha   90.00
_cell.angle_beta   90.00
_cell.angle_gamma   90.00
#
_symmetry.space_group_name_H-M   'P 1'
#
loop_
_entity.id
_entity.type
_entity.pdbx_description
1 polymer ?
#
loop_
_entity_poly.entity_id
_entity_poly.type
_entity_poly.pdbx_seq_one_letter_code
_entity_poly.pdbx_strand_id
1 'polypeptide(L)'
;MFKKVDWKLLRRNYRIVGHLTGSLPRQPKQNTYQGLPLKLLREEATLLLEKGIAELVTCNIPEINQSQIELYNHNRESNIMEQAKIIAKEKNERDLFYREQNHLPCDVNKEANKDISDDEV
;
A
#
# COMPACT_ATOMS: atom_id res chain seq x y z
N MET A 1 -11.67 -20.54 -12.22
CA MET A 1 -11.52 -19.16 -11.71
C MET A 1 -10.90 -19.23 -10.32
N PHE A 2 -9.64 -18.83 -10.14
CA PHE A 2 -8.97 -18.87 -8.84
C PHE A 2 -9.60 -17.84 -7.90
N LYS A 3 -10.34 -18.30 -6.90
CA LYS A 3 -10.85 -17.41 -5.85
C LYS A 3 -9.68 -17.03 -4.95
N LYS A 4 -9.36 -15.74 -4.90
CA LYS A 4 -8.35 -15.20 -3.98
C LYS A 4 -8.84 -15.43 -2.55
N VAL A 5 -8.29 -16.44 -1.88
CA VAL A 5 -8.55 -16.69 -0.45
C VAL A 5 -7.71 -15.71 0.36
N ASP A 6 -8.38 -14.92 1.20
CA ASP A 6 -7.70 -13.99 2.12
C ASP A 6 -6.99 -14.78 3.23
N TRP A 7 -5.77 -14.37 3.60
CA TRP A 7 -5.02 -14.96 4.70
C TRP A 7 -5.80 -14.91 6.03
N LYS A 8 -6.66 -13.90 6.19
CA LYS A 8 -7.56 -13.79 7.34
C LYS A 8 -8.55 -14.95 7.43
N LEU A 9 -9.07 -15.42 6.29
CA LEU A 9 -9.99 -16.55 6.25
C LEU A 9 -9.28 -17.83 6.70
N LEU A 10 -8.06 -18.06 6.21
CA LEU A 10 -7.25 -19.22 6.57
C LEU A 10 -6.99 -19.29 8.08
N ARG A 11 -6.60 -18.16 8.66
CA ARG A 11 -6.32 -18.04 10.11
C ARG A 11 -7.56 -18.22 10.96
N ARG A 12 -8.69 -17.61 10.56
CA ARG A 12 -9.92 -17.62 11.34
C ARG A 12 -10.60 -18.98 11.31
N ASN A 13 -10.73 -19.58 10.13
CA ASN A 13 -11.60 -20.74 9.94
C ASN A 13 -10.82 -22.06 9.99
N TYR A 14 -9.55 -22.05 9.58
CA TYR A 14 -8.74 -23.28 9.47
C TYR A 14 -7.55 -23.31 10.42
N ARG A 15 -7.33 -22.25 11.21
CA ARG A 15 -6.22 -22.11 12.17
C ARG A 15 -4.83 -22.27 11.55
N ILE A 16 -4.72 -22.01 10.24
CA ILE A 16 -3.45 -22.05 9.52
C ILE A 16 -2.89 -20.64 9.49
N VAL A 17 -1.70 -20.47 10.06
CA VAL A 17 -1.12 -19.15 10.29
C VAL A 17 -0.34 -18.70 9.08
N GLY A 18 0.54 -19.58 8.57
CA GLY A 18 1.55 -19.27 7.56
C GLY A 18 2.41 -18.04 7.89
N HIS A 19 3.35 -17.75 7.00
CA HIS A 19 4.20 -16.58 7.05
C HIS A 19 3.81 -15.61 5.93
N LEU A 20 3.40 -14.38 6.29
CA LEU A 20 3.09 -13.36 5.29
C LEU A 20 4.39 -12.86 4.67
N THR A 21 4.55 -13.09 3.38
CA THR A 21 5.71 -12.68 2.58
C THR A 21 5.35 -11.52 1.67
N GLY A 22 6.23 -10.53 1.60
CA GLY A 22 6.10 -9.37 0.73
C GLY A 22 6.93 -8.22 1.28
N SER A 23 6.94 -7.09 0.55
CA SER A 23 7.58 -5.88 1.05
C SER A 23 6.78 -5.32 2.22
N LEU A 24 7.47 -4.75 3.22
CA LEU A 24 6.80 -3.86 4.17
C LEU A 24 6.06 -2.81 3.32
N PRO A 25 4.77 -2.58 3.59
CA PRO A 25 4.03 -1.57 2.85
C PRO A 25 4.80 -0.26 3.00
N ARG A 26 5.11 0.40 1.88
CA ARG A 26 5.87 1.67 1.91
C ARG A 26 5.14 2.72 2.73
N GLN A 27 3.82 2.56 2.88
CA GLN A 27 2.95 3.43 3.66
C GLN A 27 1.93 2.62 4.47
N PRO A 28 1.47 3.12 5.65
CA PRO A 28 0.67 2.35 6.62
C PRO A 28 -0.62 1.72 6.07
N LYS A 29 -1.21 2.31 5.02
CA LYS A 29 -2.51 1.90 4.47
C LYS A 29 -2.43 0.85 3.35
N GLN A 30 -1.25 0.53 2.81
CA GLN A 30 -1.12 -0.46 1.73
C GLN A 30 -1.56 -1.87 2.18
N ASN A 31 -1.32 -2.24 3.44
CA ASN A 31 -1.76 -3.52 4.01
C ASN A 31 -3.28 -3.70 4.03
N THR A 32 -4.05 -2.61 4.02
CA THR A 32 -5.52 -2.66 4.08
C THR A 32 -6.14 -3.02 2.74
N TYR A 33 -5.48 -2.65 1.63
CA TYR A 33 -5.99 -2.85 0.27
C TYR A 33 -5.32 -4.01 -0.48
N GLN A 34 -4.09 -4.37 -0.12
CA GLN A 34 -3.37 -5.49 -0.73
C GLN A 34 -2.95 -6.47 0.37
N GLY A 35 -3.64 -7.60 0.45
CA GLY A 35 -3.22 -8.72 1.30
C GLY A 35 -1.85 -9.24 0.84
N LEU A 36 -0.94 -9.41 1.79
CA LEU A 36 0.38 -9.98 1.52
C LEU A 36 0.23 -11.47 1.12
N PRO A 37 1.00 -11.95 0.13
CA PRO A 37 1.12 -13.38 -0.14
C PRO A 37 1.42 -14.17 1.14
N LEU A 38 0.78 -15.33 1.31
CA LEU A 38 0.99 -16.21 2.45
C LEU A 38 1.85 -17.40 2.03
N LYS A 39 3.03 -17.53 2.64
CA LYS A 39 3.90 -18.71 2.51
C LYS A 39 3.55 -19.71 3.59
N LEU A 40 3.26 -20.94 3.19
CA LEU A 40 2.91 -22.02 4.11
C LEU A 40 4.12 -22.91 4.36
N LEU A 41 4.18 -23.50 5.55
CA LEU A 41 5.03 -24.65 5.79
C LEU A 41 4.51 -25.87 5.00
N ARG A 42 5.36 -26.87 4.80
CA ARG A 42 4.98 -28.08 4.04
C ARG A 42 3.81 -28.78 4.72
N GLU A 43 3.85 -28.87 6.04
CA GLU A 43 2.84 -29.51 6.89
C GLU A 43 1.49 -28.80 6.80
N GLU A 44 1.49 -27.45 6.82
CA GLU A 44 0.27 -26.65 6.64
C GLU A 44 -0.31 -26.84 5.23
N ALA A 45 0.53 -26.90 4.21
CA ALA A 45 0.10 -27.15 2.84
C ALA A 45 -0.49 -28.56 2.68
N THR A 46 0.15 -29.59 3.24
CA THR A 46 -0.37 -30.97 3.24
C THR A 46 -1.72 -31.04 3.93
N LEU A 47 -1.88 -30.38 5.08
CA LEU A 47 -3.16 -30.36 5.81
C LEU A 47 -4.28 -29.71 5.00
N LEU A 48 -3.99 -28.64 4.23
CA LEU A 48 -4.97 -28.02 3.35
C LEU A 48 -5.39 -28.92 2.19
N LEU A 49 -4.45 -29.68 1.64
CA LEU A 49 -4.70 -30.65 0.57
C LEU A 49 -5.55 -31.82 1.09
N GLU A 50 -5.20 -32.39 2.25
CA GLU A 50 -5.96 -33.47 2.87
C GLU A 50 -7.40 -33.08 3.20
N LYS A 51 -7.62 -31.82 3.59
CA LYS A 51 -8.96 -31.28 3.86
C LYS A 51 -9.73 -30.85 2.60
N GLY A 52 -9.11 -30.90 1.42
CA GLY A 52 -9.72 -30.45 0.17
C GLY A 52 -9.98 -28.94 0.11
N ILE A 53 -9.25 -28.15 0.90
CA ILE A 53 -9.43 -26.68 0.97
C ILE A 53 -8.56 -25.96 -0.07
N ALA A 54 -7.40 -26.55 -0.41
CA ALA A 54 -6.47 -26.01 -1.39
C ALA A 54 -6.14 -27.06 -2.46
N GLU A 55 -5.59 -26.58 -3.58
CA GLU A 55 -5.08 -27.39 -4.67
C GLU A 55 -3.65 -26.94 -4.97
N LEU A 56 -2.76 -27.89 -5.27
CA LEU A 56 -1.39 -27.58 -5.65
C LEU A 56 -1.35 -27.23 -7.14
N VAL A 57 -0.93 -26.01 -7.45
CA VAL A 57 -0.78 -25.54 -8.84
C VAL A 57 0.70 -25.36 -9.13
N THR A 58 1.18 -26.05 -10.17
CA THR A 58 2.53 -25.86 -10.70
C THR A 58 2.48 -24.71 -11.71
N CYS A 59 3.10 -23.59 -11.36
CA CYS A 59 3.27 -22.47 -12.28
C CYS A 59 4.63 -22.60 -12.98
N ASN A 60 4.63 -22.72 -14.31
CA ASN A 60 5.85 -22.48 -15.07
C ASN A 60 6.14 -20.99 -15.02
N ILE A 61 7.21 -20.62 -14.30
CA ILE A 61 7.68 -19.24 -14.25
C ILE A 61 8.48 -19.03 -15.55
N PRO A 62 7.98 -18.22 -16.50
CA PRO A 62 8.72 -17.97 -17.73
C PRO A 62 10.01 -17.23 -17.42
N GLU A 63 11.03 -17.44 -18.24
CA GLU A 63 12.22 -16.59 -18.21
C GLU A 63 11.80 -15.15 -18.52
N ILE A 64 12.20 -14.23 -17.65
CA ILE A 64 11.81 -12.84 -17.73
C ILE A 64 12.83 -12.12 -18.63
N ASN A 65 12.34 -11.50 -19.70
CA ASN A 65 13.20 -10.73 -20.60
C ASN A 65 13.46 -9.32 -20.06
N GLN A 66 14.57 -8.72 -20.46
CA GLN A 66 14.97 -7.37 -20.04
C GLN A 66 13.86 -6.32 -20.26
N SER A 67 13.16 -6.37 -21.40
CA SER A 67 12.06 -5.45 -21.70
C SER A 67 10.87 -5.58 -20.75
N GLN A 68 10.60 -6.79 -20.23
CA GLN A 68 9.53 -7.02 -19.26
C GLN A 68 9.91 -6.44 -17.88
N ILE A 69 11.19 -6.53 -17.52
CA ILE A 69 11.74 -5.92 -16.30
C ILE A 69 11.60 -4.40 -16.38
N GLU A 70 11.97 -3.81 -17.51
CA GLU A 70 11.85 -2.37 -17.74
C GLU A 70 10.40 -1.90 -17.70
N LEU A 71 9.49 -2.61 -18.36
CA LEU A 71 8.05 -2.31 -18.32
C LEU A 71 7.51 -2.41 -16.88
N TYR A 72 7.90 -3.44 -16.13
CA TYR A 72 7.52 -3.58 -14.73
C TYR A 72 8.02 -2.40 -13.88
N ASN A 73 9.28 -2.01 -14.05
CA ASN A 73 9.87 -0.89 -13.30
C ASN A 73 9.19 0.43 -13.64
N HIS A 74 8.94 0.69 -14.92
CA HIS A 74 8.21 1.87 -15.37
C HIS A 74 6.80 1.94 -14.78
N ASN A 75 6.04 0.83 -14.88
CA ASN A 75 4.71 0.74 -14.29
C ASN A 75 4.75 0.93 -12.77
N ARG A 76 5.75 0.37 -12.09
CA ARG A 76 5.94 0.51 -10.66
C ARG A 76 6.19 1.96 -10.27
N GLU A 77 7.03 2.69 -11.00
CA GLU A 77 7.29 4.11 -10.78
C GLU A 77 6.02 4.95 -10.95
N SER A 78 5.25 4.73 -12.02
CA SER A 78 3.97 5.40 -12.25
C SER A 78 2.98 5.16 -11.08
N ASN A 79 2.83 3.90 -10.67
CA ASN A 79 1.99 3.52 -9.54
C ASN A 79 2.44 4.19 -8.22
N ILE A 80 3.74 4.32 -7.97
CA ILE A 80 4.28 5.01 -6.80
C ILE A 80 3.91 6.50 -6.84
N MET A 81 4.07 7.15 -7.99
CA MET A 81 3.73 8.57 -8.15
C MET A 81 2.24 8.82 -7.92
N GLU A 82 1.38 7.96 -8.45
CA GLU A 82 -0.07 8.05 -8.25
C GLU A 82 -0.44 7.88 -6.77
N GLN A 83 0.12 6.88 -6.10
CA GLN A 83 -0.08 6.66 -4.66
C GLN A 83 0.36 7.87 -3.83
N ALA A 84 1.48 8.49 -4.18
CA ALA A 84 1.97 9.69 -3.49
C ALA A 84 0.97 10.87 -3.62
N LYS A 85 0.36 11.06 -4.79
CA LYS A 85 -0.67 12.09 -5.02
C LYS A 85 -1.91 11.86 -4.16
N ILE A 86 -2.42 10.63 -4.14
CA ILE A 86 -3.60 10.25 -3.33
C ILE A 86 -3.34 10.56 -1.86
N ILE A 87 -2.15 10.22 -1.36
CA ILE A 87 -1.80 10.40 0.05
C ILE A 87 -1.60 11.87 0.42
N ALA A 88 -1.03 12.67 -0.49
CA ALA A 88 -0.96 14.12 -0.31
C ALA A 88 -2.37 14.72 -0.21
N LYS A 89 -3.30 14.26 -1.05
CA LYS A 89 -4.71 14.69 -1.03
C LYS A 89 -5.39 14.29 0.27
N GLU A 90 -5.29 13.02 0.69
CA GLU A 90 -5.86 12.56 1.96
C GLU A 90 -5.27 13.26 3.19
N LYS A 91 -4.00 13.67 3.14
CA LYS A 91 -3.38 14.46 4.21
C LYS A 91 -4.01 15.86 4.26
N ASN A 92 -4.12 16.52 3.11
CA ASN A 92 -4.72 17.85 3.03
C ASN A 92 -6.20 17.85 3.46
N GLU A 93 -6.98 16.86 3.02
CA GLU A 93 -8.38 16.68 3.42
C GLU A 93 -8.52 16.46 4.94
N ARG A 94 -7.65 15.64 5.54
CA ARG A 94 -7.61 15.46 7.00
C ARG A 94 -7.26 16.76 7.71
N ASP A 95 -6.24 17.47 7.26
CA ASP A 95 -5.81 18.74 7.86
C ASP A 95 -6.93 19.79 7.76
N LEU A 96 -7.66 19.84 6.64
CA LEU A 96 -8.83 20.71 6.45
C LEU A 96 -9.97 20.36 7.41
N PHE A 97 -10.31 19.07 7.52
CA PHE A 97 -11.31 18.57 8.46
C PHE A 97 -10.98 18.93 9.91
N TYR A 98 -9.72 18.79 10.33
CA TYR A 98 -9.29 19.20 11.66
C TYR A 98 -9.37 20.72 11.89
N ARG A 99 -9.10 21.53 10.86
CA ARG A 99 -9.25 22.99 10.93
C ARG A 99 -10.70 23.42 11.07
N GLU A 100 -11.61 22.81 10.30
CA GLU A 100 -13.05 23.07 10.36
C GLU A 100 -13.65 22.69 11.72
N GLN A 101 -13.28 21.52 12.26
CA GLN A 101 -13.75 21.03 13.56
C GLN A 101 -13.29 21.90 14.74
N ASN A 102 -12.10 22.51 14.63
CA ASN A 102 -11.50 23.28 15.73
C ASN A 102 -11.54 24.81 15.54
N HIS A 103 -12.19 25.32 14.47
CA HIS A 103 -12.26 26.76 14.15
C HIS A 103 -10.90 27.50 14.21
N LEU A 104 -9.79 26.88 13.82
CA LEU A 104 -8.50 27.58 13.78
C LEU A 104 -8.46 28.54 12.58
N PRO A 105 -8.07 29.82 12.77
CA PRO A 105 -8.04 30.79 11.68
C PRO A 105 -6.94 30.44 10.66
N CYS A 106 -7.20 30.76 9.39
CA CYS A 106 -6.18 30.72 8.34
C CYS A 106 -5.05 31.68 8.71
N ASP A 107 -3.79 31.22 8.71
CA ASP A 107 -2.63 32.10 8.89
C ASP A 107 -2.64 33.20 7.81
N VAL A 108 -2.96 34.43 8.20
CA VAL A 108 -3.02 35.62 7.33
C VAL A 108 -1.61 36.15 6.98
N ASN A 109 -0.53 35.53 7.47
CA ASN A 109 0.81 36.11 7.40
C ASN A 109 1.63 35.64 6.18
N LYS A 110 1.16 35.95 4.98
CA LYS A 110 2.03 35.92 3.76
C LYS A 110 2.12 37.24 2.99
N GLU A 111 1.48 38.29 3.44
CA GLU A 111 1.55 39.62 2.80
C GLU A 111 1.88 40.72 3.83
N ALA A 112 3.08 40.68 4.42
CA ALA A 112 3.57 41.79 5.26
C ALA A 112 5.11 41.90 5.28
N ASN A 113 5.80 41.45 4.22
CA ASN A 113 7.23 41.72 4.01
C ASN A 113 7.43 42.18 2.57
N LYS A 114 6.98 43.39 2.26
CA LYS A 114 7.44 44.09 1.04
C LYS A 114 7.66 45.59 1.22
N ASP A 115 7.21 46.21 2.30
CA ASP A 115 7.39 47.63 2.50
C ASP A 115 8.22 47.87 3.76
N ILE A 116 9.16 48.83 3.68
CA ILE A 116 10.17 49.23 4.67
C ILE A 116 11.55 48.55 4.48
N SER A 117 12.24 48.94 3.40
CA SER A 117 13.62 49.44 3.52
C SER A 117 14.08 50.09 2.20
N ASP A 118 13.40 51.15 1.79
CA ASP A 118 13.97 52.19 0.92
C ASP A 118 13.46 53.51 1.51
N ASP A 119 14.31 54.19 2.30
CA ASP A 119 14.43 55.65 2.43
C ASP A 119 15.07 56.09 3.77
N GLU A 120 16.12 56.92 3.63
CA GLU A 120 16.77 57.82 4.60
C GLU A 120 17.63 57.16 5.71
N VAL A 121 18.95 57.39 5.86
CA VAL A 121 19.85 58.53 5.58
C VAL A 121 21.27 58.03 5.32
#